data_AF-A0A0W8FN80-F1
#
_entry.id   AF-A0A0W8FN80-F1
#
_cell.length_a   1.000
_cell.length_b   1.000
_cell.length_c   1.000
_cell.angle_alpha   90.00
_cell.angle_beta   90.00
_cell.angle_gamma   90.00
#
_symmetry.space_group_name_H-M   'P 1'
#
loop_
_entity.id
_entity.type
_entity.pdbx_description
1 polymer ?
#
loop_
_entity_poly.entity_id
_entity_poly.type
_entity_poly.pdbx_seq_one_letter_code
_entity_poly.pdbx_strand_id
1 'polypeptide(L)' 'MKNKYSAEQHDKNHEEDRSGKTAWRCEKCGQIHYSDEPPDECPYCLFPFAAFKQVGSEE' A
#
# COMPACT_ATOMS: atom_id res chain seq x y z
N MET A 1 19.66 31.81 -34.68
CA MET A 1 18.48 32.13 -33.85
C MET A 1 17.90 30.81 -33.36
N LYS A 2 17.85 30.57 -32.04
CA LYS A 2 17.45 29.29 -31.46
C LYS A 2 15.95 29.28 -31.12
N ASN A 3 15.31 28.20 -31.55
CA ASN A 3 14.10 27.55 -31.02
C ASN A 3 12.80 28.36 -30.88
N LYS A 4 11.86 28.07 -31.79
CA LYS A 4 10.43 28.21 -31.55
C LYS A 4 9.91 26.94 -30.87
N TYR A 5 9.81 27.02 -29.55
CA TYR A 5 8.80 26.43 -28.69
C TYR A 5 7.77 25.51 -29.37
N SER A 6 7.94 24.20 -29.20
CA SER A 6 6.82 23.23 -29.19
C SER A 6 6.51 22.94 -27.71
N ALA A 7 5.48 23.59 -27.20
CA ALA A 7 4.88 23.28 -25.91
C ALA A 7 3.66 22.38 -26.18
N GLU A 8 3.88 21.07 -26.23
CA GLU A 8 2.81 20.09 -26.18
C GLU A 8 2.79 19.51 -24.77
N GLN A 9 1.85 20.04 -23.99
CA GLN A 9 1.61 19.72 -22.60
C GLN A 9 1.00 18.32 -22.51
N HIS A 10 1.76 17.36 -22.00
CA HIS A 10 1.23 16.06 -21.61
C HIS A 10 0.70 16.16 -20.17
N ASP A 11 -0.54 16.61 -20.05
CA ASP A 11 -1.38 16.42 -18.88
C ASP A 11 -1.80 14.95 -18.82
N LYS A 12 -1.20 14.18 -17.90
CA LYS A 12 -1.80 13.00 -17.26
C LYS A 12 -1.17 12.82 -15.87
N ASN A 13 -1.52 13.68 -14.94
CA ASN A 13 -1.51 13.28 -13.53
C ASN A 13 -2.66 12.28 -13.36
N HIS A 14 -2.40 11.01 -13.67
CA HIS A 14 -3.24 9.91 -13.24
C HIS A 14 -2.80 9.54 -11.82
N GLU A 15 -3.15 10.43 -10.90
CA GLU A 15 -3.00 10.20 -9.48
C GLU A 15 -4.31 9.57 -9.00
N GLU A 16 -4.19 8.48 -8.23
CA GLU A 16 -5.27 7.69 -7.61
C GLU A 16 -5.74 6.42 -8.32
N ASP A 17 -4.79 5.61 -8.77
CA ASP A 17 -4.83 4.19 -8.37
C ASP A 17 -3.87 3.99 -7.20
N ARG A 18 -4.20 4.56 -6.03
CA ARG A 18 -3.50 4.30 -4.77
C ARG A 18 -3.88 2.91 -4.21
N SER A 19 -4.13 1.94 -5.09
CA SER A 19 -4.37 0.53 -4.75
C SER A 19 -3.07 -0.18 -4.33
N GLY A 20 -2.20 0.52 -3.61
CA GLY A 20 -1.16 -0.09 -2.80
C GLY A 20 -1.88 -0.80 -1.66
N LYS A 21 -2.06 -2.12 -1.81
CA LYS A 21 -2.74 -2.95 -0.81
C LYS A 21 -2.23 -2.62 0.58
N THR A 22 -3.15 -2.40 1.52
CA THR A 22 -2.79 -2.17 2.91
C THR A 22 -1.94 -3.34 3.42
N ALA A 23 -0.80 -3.02 4.04
CA ALA A 23 0.06 -4.02 4.65
C ALA A 23 -0.38 -4.24 6.10
N TRP A 24 -0.53 -5.49 6.52
CA TRP A 24 -0.94 -5.91 7.86
C TRP A 24 0.10 -6.85 8.44
N ARG A 25 0.80 -6.42 9.48
CA ARG A 25 1.78 -7.23 10.20
C ARG A 25 1.15 -7.89 11.41
N CYS A 26 1.27 -9.20 11.51
CA CYS A 26 0.96 -9.93 12.72
C CYS A 26 2.00 -9.60 13.81
N GLU A 27 1.56 -9.03 14.94
CA GLU A 27 2.41 -8.72 16.09
C GLU A 27 2.85 -9.99 16.85
N LYS A 28 2.20 -11.13 16.62
CA LYS A 28 2.52 -12.40 17.30
C LYS A 28 3.65 -13.16 16.64
N CYS A 29 3.67 -13.24 15.30
CA CYS A 29 4.70 -13.97 14.56
C CYS A 29 5.54 -13.10 13.60
N GLY A 30 5.14 -11.86 13.35
CA GLY A 30 5.84 -10.92 12.49
C GLY A 30 5.49 -10.99 11.00
N GLN A 31 4.59 -11.88 10.57
CA GLN A 31 4.24 -12.01 9.15
C GLN A 31 3.43 -10.85 8.60
N ILE A 32 3.72 -10.45 7.35
CA ILE A 32 3.10 -9.31 6.68
C ILE A 32 2.17 -9.80 5.58
N HIS A 33 0.93 -9.31 5.61
CA HIS A 33 -0.14 -9.65 4.67
C HIS A 33 -0.60 -8.40 3.94
N TYR A 34 -0.66 -8.45 2.61
CA TYR A 34 -1.06 -7.32 1.76
C TYR A 34 -2.49 -7.50 1.27
N SER A 35 -3.45 -6.84 1.92
CA SER A 35 -4.89 -6.86 1.63
C SER A 35 -5.52 -5.55 2.09
N ASP A 36 -6.67 -5.19 1.54
CA ASP A 36 -7.45 -4.04 2.06
C ASP A 36 -7.75 -4.16 3.56
N GLU A 37 -8.09 -5.37 4.01
CA GLU A 37 -8.47 -5.68 5.38
C GLU A 37 -7.60 -6.83 5.95
N PRO A 38 -7.39 -6.89 7.29
CA PRO A 38 -6.63 -7.96 7.91
C PRO A 38 -7.44 -9.27 7.85
N PRO A 39 -6.79 -10.44 7.70
CA PRO A 39 -7.49 -11.71 7.74
C PRO A 39 -8.02 -12.02 9.15
N ASP A 40 -9.13 -12.78 9.24
CA ASP A 40 -9.73 -13.24 10.50
C ASP A 40 -8.74 -13.99 11.40
N GLU A 41 -7.81 -14.73 10.80
CA GLU A 41 -6.80 -15.49 11.50
C GLU A 41 -5.47 -15.49 10.73
N CYS A 42 -4.34 -15.44 11.45
CA CYS A 42 -3.02 -15.55 10.86
C CYS A 42 -2.72 -16.99 10.42
N PRO A 43 -2.42 -17.25 9.14
CA PRO A 43 -2.18 -18.61 8.63
C PRO A 43 -0.88 -19.27 9.15
N TYR A 44 -0.04 -18.50 9.86
CA TYR A 44 1.23 -18.98 10.39
C TYR A 44 1.19 -19.30 11.88
N CYS A 45 0.44 -18.52 12.67
CA CYS A 45 0.40 -18.67 14.13
C CYS A 45 -1.00 -18.85 14.70
N LEU A 46 -2.04 -18.83 13.85
CA LEU A 46 -3.43 -19.07 14.19
C LEU A 46 -3.98 -18.11 15.26
N PHE A 47 -3.42 -16.90 15.35
CA PHE A 47 -3.96 -15.83 16.17
C PHE A 47 -5.02 -15.03 15.40
N PRO A 48 -6.06 -14.54 16.08
CA PRO A 48 -7.15 -13.81 15.45
C PRO A 48 -6.70 -12.45 14.88
N PHE A 49 -7.55 -11.84 14.06
CA PHE A 49 -7.31 -10.54 13.40
C PHE A 49 -6.82 -9.43 14.35
N ALA A 50 -7.20 -9.49 15.64
CA ALA A 50 -6.76 -8.57 16.69
C ALA A 50 -5.23 -8.54 16.88
N ALA A 51 -4.51 -9.54 16.38
CA ALA A 51 -3.06 -9.60 16.36
C ALA A 51 -2.42 -8.81 15.20
N PHE A 52 -3.20 -8.27 14.26
CA PHE A 52 -2.67 -7.54 13.11
C PHE A 52 -2.61 -6.04 13.34
N LYS A 53 -1.52 -5.42 12.86
CA LYS A 53 -1.33 -3.97 12.81
C LYS A 53 -1.06 -3.53 11.40
N GLN A 54 -1.65 -2.41 11.00
CA GLN A 54 -1.36 -1.78 9.73
C GLN A 54 0.10 -1.32 9.68
N VAL A 55 0.80 -1.63 8.58
CA VAL A 55 2.16 -1.19 8.29
C VAL A 55 2.04 -0.12 7.21
N GLY A 56 2.54 1.08 7.49
CA GLY A 56 2.50 2.20 6.55
C GLY A 56 1.76 3.44 7.05
N SER A 57 1.43 3.52 8.35
CA SER A 57 0.87 4.76 8.90
C SER A 57 1.91 5.72 9.47
N GLU A 58 3.09 5.30 9.95
CA GLU A 58 4.13 6.25 10.44
C GLU A 58 5.57 5.72 10.25
N GLU A 59 6.49 6.67 10.03
CA GLU A 59 7.92 6.60 9.68
C GLU A 59 8.84 6.36 10.90
#